data_AF-A0A0E0C5D2-F1
#
_entry.id   AF-A0A0E0C5D2-F1
#
_cell.length_a   1.000
_cell.length_b   1.000
_cell.length_c   1.000
_cell.angle_alpha   90.00
_cell.angle_beta   90.00
_cell.angle_gamma   90.00
#
_symmetry.space_group_name_H-M   'P 1'
#
loop_
_entity.id
_entity.type
_entity.pdbx_description
1 polymer ?
#
loop_
_entity_poly.entity_id
_entity_poly.type
_entity_poly.pdbx_seq_one_letter_code
_entity_poly.pdbx_strand_id
1 'polypeptide(L)'
;MASSISGRRGRGRLLSPAAVVLEAVAVLLSASQALAAPCYPRVFSFGDSLADTGNGPFLYGNDSRRPSLGTNFAVGGATALSPDFFRERGMHVRDTVHLDMEMNWFRDLLAMLCPDDLAGMFVYLLDLILLFTLV
;
A
#
# COMPACT_ATOMS: atom_id res chain seq x y z
N MET A 1 61.98 38.85 7.40
CA MET A 1 60.60 39.28 7.71
C MET A 1 60.26 40.37 6.69
N ALA A 2 59.20 40.36 5.89
CA ALA A 2 57.87 39.80 6.07
C ALA A 2 57.27 39.31 4.74
N SER A 3 56.22 38.53 4.89
CA SER A 3 55.49 37.66 3.97
C SER A 3 54.91 38.31 2.72
N SER A 4 54.90 37.57 1.60
CA SER A 4 53.97 37.80 0.50
C SER A 4 52.91 36.70 0.49
N ILE A 5 51.70 37.05 0.91
CA ILE A 5 50.50 36.22 0.80
C ILE A 5 50.03 36.28 -0.66
N SER A 6 50.23 35.18 -1.38
CA SER A 6 49.63 34.98 -2.70
C SER A 6 48.24 34.35 -2.51
N GLY A 7 47.22 35.19 -2.66
CA GLY A 7 45.82 34.80 -2.53
C GLY A 7 45.44 33.73 -3.56
N ARG A 8 45.08 32.54 -3.07
CA ARG A 8 44.49 31.45 -3.85
C ARG A 8 43.07 31.86 -4.23
N ARG A 9 42.94 32.55 -5.37
CA ARG A 9 41.67 32.91 -5.99
C ARG A 9 40.91 31.61 -6.26
N GLY A 10 39.87 31.35 -5.47
CA GLY A 10 38.96 30.22 -5.63
C GLY A 10 38.40 30.22 -7.04
N ARG A 11 38.95 29.34 -7.87
CA ARG A 11 38.52 29.11 -9.25
C ARG A 11 37.24 28.29 -9.13
N GLY A 12 36.12 28.99 -8.87
CA GLY A 12 34.80 28.42 -9.00
C GLY A 12 34.75 27.75 -10.38
N ARG A 13 34.58 26.42 -10.39
CA ARG A 13 34.40 25.67 -11.63
C ARG A 13 33.12 26.19 -12.26
N LEU A 14 33.24 27.16 -13.17
CA LEU A 14 32.20 27.53 -14.11
C LEU A 14 31.96 26.28 -14.95
N LEU A 15 30.96 25.50 -14.53
CA LEU A 15 30.46 24.37 -15.29
C LEU A 15 30.05 24.90 -16.66
N SER A 16 30.52 24.23 -17.71
CA SER A 16 30.10 24.55 -19.08
C SER A 16 28.56 24.59 -19.15
N PRO A 17 27.94 25.45 -19.99
CA PRO A 17 26.50 25.47 -20.19
C PRO A 17 25.94 24.07 -20.46
N ALA A 18 26.70 23.23 -21.18
CA ALA A 18 26.35 21.84 -21.44
C ALA A 18 26.29 20.98 -20.16
N ALA A 19 27.20 21.20 -19.20
CA ALA A 19 27.22 20.46 -17.94
C ALA A 19 26.03 20.87 -17.04
N VAL A 20 25.67 22.15 -17.00
CA VAL A 20 24.50 22.62 -16.26
C VAL A 20 23.19 22.05 -16.84
N VAL A 21 23.08 21.99 -18.16
CA VAL A 21 21.94 21.36 -18.84
C VAL A 21 21.88 19.86 -18.52
N LEU A 22 23.03 19.17 -18.51
CA LEU A 22 23.08 17.74 -18.20
C LEU A 22 22.64 17.44 -16.76
N GLU A 23 23.10 18.23 -15.80
CA GLU A 23 22.67 18.12 -14.40
C GLU A 23 21.18 18.44 -14.23
N ALA A 24 20.68 19.49 -14.90
CA ALA A 24 19.26 19.83 -14.86
C ALA A 24 18.38 18.72 -15.47
N VAL A 25 18.82 18.09 -16.55
CA VAL A 25 18.14 16.94 -17.16
C VAL A 25 18.18 15.73 -16.24
N ALA A 26 19.29 15.45 -15.55
CA ALA A 26 19.40 14.36 -14.58
C ALA A 26 18.46 14.59 -13.38
N VAL A 27 18.38 15.82 -12.87
CA VAL A 27 17.44 16.21 -11.80
C VAL A 27 15.99 16.04 -12.27
N LEU A 28 15.65 16.49 -13.47
CA LEU A 28 14.30 16.33 -14.03
C LEU A 28 13.93 14.87 -14.27
N LEU A 29 14.87 14.04 -14.75
CA LEU A 29 14.68 12.59 -14.87
C LEU A 29 14.45 11.92 -13.50
N SER A 30 15.20 12.33 -12.47
CA SER A 30 15.03 11.81 -11.11
C SER A 30 13.67 12.18 -10.50
N ALA A 31 13.20 13.41 -10.73
CA ALA A 31 11.88 13.87 -10.30
C ALA A 31 10.74 13.16 -11.05
N SER A 32 10.99 12.74 -12.30
CA SER A 32 10.01 11.99 -13.10
C SER A 32 9.74 10.59 -12.54
N GLN A 33 10.69 9.98 -11.83
CA GLN A 33 10.49 8.70 -11.13
C GLN A 33 9.66 8.85 -9.84
N ALA A 34 9.58 10.07 -9.29
CA ALA A 34 8.72 10.40 -8.16
C ALA A 34 7.26 10.68 -8.57
N LEU A 35 6.97 10.74 -9.89
CA LEU A 35 5.62 10.78 -10.47
C LEU A 35 5.20 9.41 -11.03
N ALA A 36 5.62 8.31 -10.40
CA ALA A 36 4.89 7.06 -10.57
C ALA A 36 3.53 7.24 -9.87
N ALA A 37 2.43 7.08 -10.62
CA ALA A 37 1.06 7.02 -10.10
C ALA A 37 1.00 6.23 -8.79
N PRO A 38 0.05 6.48 -7.86
CA PRO A 38 0.00 5.75 -6.59
C PRO A 38 0.13 4.25 -6.86
N CYS A 39 1.29 3.69 -6.54
CA CYS A 39 1.70 2.35 -6.92
C CYS A 39 1.06 1.37 -5.95
N TYR A 40 -0.26 1.19 -6.07
CA TYR A 40 -0.95 0.11 -5.40
C TYR A 40 -0.99 -1.07 -6.38
N PRO A 41 -0.08 -2.06 -6.26
CA PRO A 41 -0.05 -3.20 -7.19
C PRO A 41 -1.31 -4.06 -7.07
N ARG A 42 -2.03 -3.94 -5.94
CA ARG A 42 -3.26 -4.67 -5.63
C ARG A 42 -4.15 -3.80 -4.74
N VAL A 43 -5.46 -3.86 -4.97
CA VAL A 43 -6.49 -3.21 -4.14
C VAL A 43 -7.40 -4.30 -3.61
N PHE A 44 -7.62 -4.34 -2.30
CA PHE A 44 -8.59 -5.22 -1.66
C PHE A 44 -9.82 -4.41 -1.25
N SER A 45 -11.01 -4.89 -1.57
CA SER A 45 -12.27 -4.21 -1.22
C SER A 45 -13.11 -5.02 -0.24
N PHE A 46 -13.78 -4.30 0.65
CA PHE A 46 -14.64 -4.80 1.73
C PHE A 46 -15.90 -3.92 1.76
N GLY A 47 -16.97 -4.40 2.37
CA GLY A 47 -18.18 -3.61 2.55
C GLY A 47 -19.43 -4.29 2.02
N ASP A 48 -20.42 -3.49 1.66
CA ASP A 48 -21.77 -3.97 1.36
C ASP A 48 -22.03 -4.10 -0.15
N SER A 49 -23.32 -4.09 -0.51
CA SER A 49 -23.80 -4.15 -1.89
C SER A 49 -23.17 -3.12 -2.84
N LEU A 50 -22.66 -1.99 -2.33
CA LEU A 50 -22.01 -0.98 -3.17
C LEU A 50 -20.62 -1.42 -3.66
N ALA A 51 -19.93 -2.23 -2.86
CA ALA A 51 -18.63 -2.77 -3.20
C ALA A 51 -18.71 -4.22 -3.70
N ASP A 52 -19.82 -4.92 -3.47
CA ASP A 52 -20.03 -6.30 -3.90
C ASP A 52 -20.14 -6.43 -5.43
N THR A 53 -19.23 -7.19 -6.03
CA THR A 53 -19.21 -7.49 -7.47
C THR A 53 -19.78 -8.88 -7.80
N GLY A 54 -20.64 -9.43 -6.94
CA GLY A 54 -21.31 -10.71 -7.14
C GLY A 54 -20.79 -11.85 -6.26
N ASN A 55 -20.38 -11.55 -5.02
CA ASN A 55 -19.94 -12.52 -4.02
C ASN A 55 -21.10 -13.32 -3.39
N GLY A 56 -22.35 -12.84 -3.50
CA GLY A 56 -23.55 -13.49 -2.94
C GLY A 56 -23.74 -14.99 -3.29
N PRO A 57 -23.59 -15.44 -4.55
CA PRO A 57 -23.69 -16.85 -4.92
C PRO A 57 -22.65 -17.77 -4.23
N PHE A 58 -21.49 -17.25 -3.84
CA PHE A 58 -20.44 -18.03 -3.16
C PHE A 58 -20.76 -18.31 -1.68
N LEU A 59 -21.66 -17.53 -1.08
CA LEU A 59 -22.05 -17.70 0.32
C LEU A 59 -23.26 -18.63 0.50
N TYR A 60 -24.09 -18.75 -0.54
CA TYR A 60 -25.32 -19.54 -0.52
C TYR A 60 -25.26 -20.81 -1.37
N GLY A 61 -24.20 -21.02 -2.15
CA GLY A 61 -23.92 -22.30 -2.79
C GLY A 61 -23.38 -23.30 -1.76
N ASN A 62 -23.83 -24.56 -1.81
CA ASN A 62 -23.32 -25.67 -0.97
C ASN A 62 -21.87 -26.09 -1.32
N ASP A 63 -21.11 -25.16 -1.89
CA ASP A 63 -19.69 -25.31 -2.09
C ASP A 63 -19.04 -24.75 -0.83
N SER A 64 -18.30 -25.59 -0.10
CA SER A 64 -17.36 -25.21 0.96
C SER A 64 -16.19 -24.35 0.45
N ARG A 65 -16.37 -23.70 -0.70
CA ARG A 65 -15.45 -22.77 -1.30
C ARG A 65 -15.59 -21.46 -0.56
N ARG A 66 -14.54 -21.13 0.19
CA ARG A 66 -14.16 -19.74 0.45
C ARG A 66 -14.46 -18.92 -0.81
N PRO A 67 -15.05 -17.71 -0.72
CA PRO A 67 -15.27 -16.86 -1.89
C PRO A 67 -14.02 -16.92 -2.77
N SER A 68 -14.18 -17.34 -4.03
CA SER A 68 -13.06 -17.64 -4.94
C SER A 68 -12.03 -16.54 -4.80
N LEU A 69 -10.82 -16.85 -4.26
CA LEU A 69 -9.78 -15.92 -3.77
C LEU A 69 -9.65 -14.63 -4.60
N GLY A 70 -10.60 -13.73 -4.40
CA GLY A 70 -10.75 -12.51 -5.16
C GLY A 70 -10.20 -11.39 -4.32
N THR A 71 -9.82 -10.31 -4.96
CA THR A 71 -9.46 -9.10 -4.21
C THR A 71 -10.67 -8.40 -3.60
N ASN A 72 -11.90 -8.87 -3.87
CA ASN A 72 -13.13 -8.30 -3.34
C ASN A 72 -13.79 -9.25 -2.34
N PHE A 73 -13.92 -8.81 -1.09
CA PHE A 73 -14.57 -9.51 0.01
C PHE A 73 -15.94 -8.94 0.38
N ALA A 74 -16.36 -7.84 -0.27
CA ALA A 74 -17.62 -7.17 0.02
C ALA A 74 -18.82 -8.08 -0.29
N VAL A 75 -19.86 -8.02 0.55
CA VAL A 75 -21.07 -8.84 0.40
C VAL A 75 -22.31 -7.97 0.46
N GLY A 76 -23.26 -8.22 -0.44
CA GLY A 76 -24.57 -7.57 -0.43
C GLY A 76 -25.25 -7.62 0.94
N GLY A 77 -25.57 -6.44 1.48
CA GLY A 77 -26.19 -6.30 2.80
C GLY A 77 -25.26 -6.52 4.00
N ALA A 78 -23.94 -6.60 3.79
CA ALA A 78 -22.99 -6.70 4.89
C ALA A 78 -23.07 -5.50 5.84
N THR A 79 -22.76 -5.75 7.10
CA THR A 79 -22.82 -4.73 8.16
C THR A 79 -21.43 -4.46 8.74
N ALA A 80 -21.19 -3.24 9.23
CA ALA A 80 -19.90 -2.90 9.83
C ALA A 80 -19.63 -3.65 11.14
N LEU A 81 -20.67 -4.01 11.88
CA LEU A 81 -20.60 -4.62 13.21
C LEU A 81 -21.32 -5.98 13.21
N SER A 82 -20.88 -6.89 14.06
CA SER A 82 -21.51 -8.21 14.19
C SER A 82 -22.96 -8.10 14.70
N PRO A 83 -23.82 -9.08 14.38
CA PRO A 83 -25.15 -9.17 14.96
C PRO A 83 -25.16 -9.11 16.50
N ASP A 84 -24.13 -9.66 17.14
CA ASP A 84 -23.99 -9.69 18.59
C ASP A 84 -23.88 -8.29 19.21
N PHE A 85 -23.16 -7.37 18.56
CA PHE A 85 -23.08 -5.97 19.02
C PHE A 85 -24.47 -5.32 19.15
N PHE A 86 -25.38 -5.63 18.21
CA PHE A 86 -26.74 -5.12 18.20
C PHE A 86 -27.64 -5.87 19.19
N ARG A 87 -27.49 -7.20 19.28
CA ARG A 87 -28.25 -8.07 20.19
C ARG A 87 -27.97 -7.73 21.65
N GLU A 88 -26.72 -7.45 22.01
CA GLU A 88 -26.32 -6.96 23.33
C GLU A 88 -27.00 -5.63 23.70
N ARG A 89 -27.42 -4.85 22.70
CA ARG A 89 -28.16 -3.59 22.87
C ARG A 89 -29.69 -3.76 22.75
N GLY A 90 -30.17 -5.00 22.77
CA GLY A 90 -31.59 -5.33 22.69
C GLY A 90 -32.18 -5.24 21.28
N MET A 91 -31.36 -5.05 20.25
CA MET A 91 -31.82 -4.98 18.86
C MET A 91 -31.80 -6.36 18.20
N HIS A 92 -32.94 -6.75 17.63
CA HIS A 92 -33.07 -7.99 16.87
C HIS A 92 -32.67 -7.73 15.41
N VAL A 93 -31.47 -8.16 15.06
CA VAL A 93 -30.94 -8.12 13.70
C VAL A 93 -30.75 -9.54 13.18
N ARG A 94 -30.80 -9.72 11.86
CA ARG A 94 -30.60 -11.03 11.23
C ARG A 94 -29.12 -11.39 11.25
N ASP A 95 -28.82 -12.69 11.28
CA ASP A 95 -27.46 -13.15 11.02
C ASP A 95 -27.08 -12.82 9.58
N THR A 96 -26.11 -11.93 9.43
CA THR A 96 -25.66 -11.39 8.15
C THR A 96 -24.13 -11.33 8.16
N VAL A 97 -23.53 -11.35 6.96
CA VAL A 97 -22.10 -11.08 6.83
C VAL A 97 -21.81 -9.72 7.45
N HIS A 98 -20.70 -9.65 8.16
CA HIS A 98 -20.24 -8.43 8.79
C HIS A 98 -18.75 -8.27 8.54
N LEU A 99 -18.26 -7.05 8.68
CA LEU A 99 -16.90 -6.68 8.31
C LEU A 99 -15.82 -7.56 8.98
N ASP A 100 -16.08 -8.08 10.19
CA ASP A 100 -15.17 -9.01 10.86
C ASP A 100 -15.04 -10.35 10.10
N MET A 101 -16.13 -10.90 9.58
CA MET A 101 -16.10 -12.08 8.72
C MET A 101 -15.31 -11.81 7.44
N GLU A 102 -15.52 -10.65 6.79
CA GLU A 102 -14.79 -10.28 5.59
C GLU A 102 -13.28 -10.14 5.86
N MET A 103 -12.91 -9.55 6.99
CA MET A 103 -11.52 -9.44 7.42
C MET A 103 -10.90 -10.81 7.75
N ASN A 104 -11.68 -11.73 8.33
CA ASN A 104 -11.23 -13.10 8.57
C ASN A 104 -10.97 -13.84 7.25
N TRP A 105 -11.83 -13.68 6.24
CA TRP A 105 -11.57 -14.22 4.89
C TRP A 105 -10.33 -13.61 4.23
N PHE A 106 -10.05 -12.33 4.48
CA PHE A 106 -8.82 -11.71 4.01
C PHE A 106 -7.58 -12.27 4.73
N ARG A 107 -7.63 -12.47 6.04
CA ARG A 107 -6.52 -13.12 6.79
C ARG A 107 -6.27 -14.53 6.32
N ASP A 108 -7.34 -15.25 6.05
CA ASP A 108 -7.33 -16.56 5.40
C ASP A 108 -6.62 -16.52 4.04
N LEU A 109 -6.90 -15.51 3.20
CA LEU A 109 -6.18 -15.26 1.95
C LEU A 109 -4.69 -15.00 2.19
N LEU A 110 -4.36 -14.12 3.15
CA LEU A 110 -2.97 -13.80 3.46
C LEU A 110 -2.18 -15.04 3.92
N ALA A 111 -2.78 -15.89 4.76
CA ALA A 111 -2.18 -17.14 5.20
C ALA A 111 -1.94 -18.12 4.04
N MET A 112 -2.83 -18.14 3.03
CA MET A 112 -2.62 -18.92 1.80
C MET A 112 -1.50 -18.36 0.92
N LEU A 113 -1.36 -17.03 0.85
CA LEU A 113 -0.34 -16.38 0.01
C LEU A 113 1.06 -16.39 0.65
N CYS A 114 1.13 -16.31 1.98
CA CYS A 114 2.37 -16.21 2.75
C CYS A 114 2.30 -17.12 3.98
N PRO A 115 2.38 -18.45 3.80
CA PRO A 115 2.32 -19.39 4.92
C PRO A 115 3.47 -19.23 5.94
N ASP A 116 4.59 -18.58 5.57
CA ASP A 116 5.81 -18.53 6.40
C ASP A 116 6.52 -17.17 6.54
N ASP A 117 6.06 -16.04 5.99
CA ASP A 117 6.89 -14.81 6.05
C ASP A 117 6.14 -13.46 5.99
N LEU A 118 5.88 -12.87 7.17
CA LEU A 118 5.56 -11.44 7.34
C LEU A 118 6.79 -10.58 7.68
N ALA A 119 7.94 -11.22 7.92
CA ALA A 119 9.16 -10.53 8.36
C ALA A 119 9.92 -9.95 7.16
N GLY A 120 9.90 -10.62 6.01
CA GLY A 120 10.56 -10.15 4.79
C GLY A 120 10.06 -8.78 4.28
N MET A 121 8.78 -8.44 4.47
CA MET A 121 8.25 -7.13 4.06
C MET A 121 8.81 -5.95 4.87
N PHE A 122 9.17 -6.15 6.14
CA PHE A 122 9.74 -5.08 6.96
C PHE A 122 11.16 -4.72 6.57
N VAL A 123 11.93 -5.69 6.05
CA VAL A 123 13.34 -5.48 5.66
C VAL A 123 13.42 -4.54 4.46
N TYR A 124 12.57 -4.73 3.45
CA TYR A 124 12.52 -3.85 2.27
C TYR A 124 12.07 -2.42 2.59
N LEU A 125 11.22 -2.24 3.60
CA LEU A 125 10.76 -0.91 4.03
C LEU A 125 11.87 -0.13 4.74
N LEU A 126 12.68 -0.82 5.56
CA LEU A 126 13.83 -0.22 6.25
C LEU A 126 14.96 0.14 5.27
N ASP A 127 15.23 -0.71 4.28
CA ASP A 127 16.23 -0.43 3.24
C ASP A 127 15.85 0.79 2.38
N LEU A 128 14.56 0.94 2.06
CA LEU A 128 14.06 2.10 1.32
C LEU A 128 14.18 3.40 2.13
N ILE A 129 13.88 3.36 3.43
CA ILE A 129 14.00 4.53 4.32
C ILE A 129 15.47 4.97 4.47
N LEU A 130 16.39 4.01 4.63
CA LEU A 130 17.83 4.30 4.72
C LEU A 130 18.39 4.96 3.46
N LEU A 131 17.91 4.55 2.27
CA LEU A 131 18.32 5.12 0.99
C LEU A 131 17.89 6.59 0.83
N PHE A 132 16.71 6.97 1.33
CA PHE A 132 16.21 8.36 1.28
C PHE A 132 16.89 9.30 2.30
N THR A 133 17.42 8.78 3.39
CA THR A 133 18.17 9.58 4.38
C THR A 133 19.64 9.81 4.02
N LEU A 134 20.17 9.12 3.00
CA LEU A 134 21.58 9.17 2.59
C LEU A 134 21.84 10.01 1.33
N VAL A 135 20.80 10.62 0.74
CA VAL A 135 20.90 11.58 -0.38
C VAL A 135 20.58 12.99 0.13
#